data_AF-A0A830G5A5-F1
#
_entry.id   AF-A0A830G5A5-F1
#
_cell.length_a   1.000
_cell.length_b   1.000
_cell.length_c   1.000
_cell.angle_alpha   90.00
_cell.angle_beta   90.00
_cell.angle_gamma   90.00
#
_symmetry.space_group_name_H-M   'P 1'
#
loop_
_entity.id
_entity.type
_entity.pdbx_description
1 polymer ?
#
loop_
_entity_poly.entity_id
_entity_poly.type
_entity_poly.pdbx_seq_one_letter_code
_entity_poly.pdbx_strand_id
1 'polypeptide(L)'
;MTRFPNSSDPRPSLPDWVQEAYEILVDAADSPESEFSYEEAYALLNESDTFSAEHSDSEYAVKRLLNRGYLYEADGTLRITETTFD
;
A
#
# COMPACT_ATOMS: atom_id res chain seq x y z
N MET A 1 -22.06 2.66 -10.94
CA MET A 1 -21.10 3.07 -9.90
C MET A 1 -19.73 2.79 -10.47
N THR A 2 -19.15 3.80 -11.13
CA THR A 2 -17.87 3.66 -11.83
C THR A 2 -16.89 4.55 -11.08
N ARG A 3 -15.97 3.95 -10.33
CA ARG A 3 -14.94 4.69 -9.58
C ARG A 3 -13.58 4.18 -10.04
N PHE A 4 -13.03 4.79 -11.08
CA PHE A 4 -11.59 4.84 -11.40
C PHE A 4 -11.36 6.01 -12.39
N PRO A 5 -10.19 6.67 -12.44
CA PRO A 5 -9.22 6.97 -11.39
C PRO A 5 -9.14 8.51 -11.19
N ASN A 6 -8.84 8.98 -9.99
CA ASN A 6 -8.62 10.42 -9.76
C ASN A 6 -7.31 10.85 -10.46
N SER A 7 -7.41 11.45 -11.64
CA SER A 7 -6.29 12.01 -12.43
C SER A 7 -5.62 13.25 -11.82
N SER A 8 -5.73 13.49 -10.51
CA SER A 8 -5.08 14.62 -9.82
C SER A 8 -4.04 14.18 -8.79
N ASP A 9 -3.73 12.89 -8.69
CA ASP A 9 -2.63 12.43 -7.84
C ASP A 9 -1.28 12.67 -8.55
N PRO A 10 -0.38 13.53 -8.03
CA PRO A 10 0.92 13.80 -8.64
C PRO A 10 1.87 12.61 -8.53
N ARG A 11 1.49 11.54 -7.83
CA ARG A 11 2.33 10.37 -7.68
C ARG A 11 2.38 9.58 -8.99
N PRO A 12 3.52 8.95 -9.29
CA PRO A 12 3.67 8.18 -10.51
C PRO A 12 2.67 7.03 -10.55
N SER A 13 2.11 6.74 -11.72
CA SER A 13 1.18 5.63 -11.92
C SER A 13 1.74 4.33 -11.32
N LEU A 14 1.02 3.77 -10.35
CA LEU A 14 1.25 2.44 -9.83
C LEU A 14 0.53 1.43 -10.74
N PRO A 15 1.07 0.21 -10.88
CA PRO A 15 0.25 -0.90 -11.36
C PRO A 15 -0.97 -1.08 -10.46
N ASP A 16 -2.13 -1.40 -11.04
CA ASP A 16 -3.38 -1.59 -10.29
C ASP A 16 -3.19 -2.49 -9.08
N TRP A 17 -2.47 -3.60 -9.25
CA TRP A 17 -2.19 -4.53 -8.17
C TRP A 17 -1.35 -4.02 -7.00
N VAL A 18 -0.45 -3.07 -7.26
CA VAL A 18 0.33 -2.40 -6.20
C VAL A 18 -0.55 -1.39 -5.48
N GLN A 19 -1.52 -0.80 -6.18
CA GLN A 19 -2.51 0.08 -5.58
C GLN A 19 -3.47 -0.71 -4.68
N GLU A 20 -3.94 -1.89 -5.11
CA GLU A 20 -4.73 -2.80 -4.26
C GLU A 20 -3.96 -3.16 -2.97
N ALA A 21 -2.66 -3.46 -3.09
CA ALA A 21 -1.80 -3.74 -1.95
C ALA A 21 -1.78 -2.58 -0.93
N TYR A 22 -1.67 -1.35 -1.45
CA TYR A 22 -1.70 -0.16 -0.61
C TYR A 22 -3.05 0.01 0.08
N GLU A 23 -4.16 -0.20 -0.63
CA GLU A 23 -5.50 -0.08 -0.05
C GLU A 23 -5.74 -1.10 1.06
N ILE A 24 -5.23 -2.34 0.93
CA ILE A 24 -5.29 -3.35 1.99
C ILE A 24 -4.52 -2.89 3.24
N LEU A 25 -3.33 -2.33 3.06
CA LEU A 25 -2.52 -1.84 4.18
C LEU A 25 -3.18 -0.62 4.85
N VAL A 26 -3.80 0.27 4.07
CA VAL A 26 -4.58 1.41 4.57
C VAL A 26 -5.82 0.95 5.32
N ASP A 27 -6.54 -0.05 4.83
CA ASP A 27 -7.74 -0.59 5.49
C ASP A 27 -7.38 -1.30 6.80
N ALA A 28 -6.24 -2.01 6.81
CA ALA A 28 -5.68 -2.59 8.03
C ALA A 28 -5.12 -1.54 9.00
N ALA A 29 -4.80 -0.34 8.52
CA ALA A 29 -4.32 0.77 9.32
C ALA A 29 -5.49 1.46 10.00
N ASP A 30 -5.68 1.19 11.29
CA ASP A 30 -6.70 1.88 12.10
C ASP A 30 -6.44 3.41 12.18
N SER A 31 -5.20 3.84 11.91
CA SER A 31 -4.80 5.25 11.92
C SER A 31 -3.70 5.53 10.90
N PRO A 32 -3.55 6.78 10.42
CA PRO A 32 -2.47 7.14 9.49
C PRO A 32 -1.07 7.01 10.09
N GLU A 33 -0.98 6.99 11.42
CA GLU A 33 0.26 6.72 12.17
C GLU A 33 0.50 5.23 12.41
N SER A 34 -0.36 4.33 11.89
CA SER A 34 -0.17 2.89 12.03
C SER A 34 1.15 2.46 11.41
N GLU A 35 1.89 1.70 12.20
CA GLU A 35 3.19 1.16 11.85
C GLU A 35 3.04 -0.33 11.62
N PHE A 36 3.54 -0.81 10.48
CA PHE A 36 3.52 -2.21 10.13
C PHE A 36 4.94 -2.72 10.03
N SER A 37 5.24 -3.86 10.63
CA SER A 37 6.48 -4.56 10.31
C SER A 37 6.43 -5.03 8.85
N TYR A 38 7.57 -5.19 8.19
CA TYR A 38 7.62 -5.79 6.85
C TYR A 38 6.88 -7.13 6.79
N GLU A 39 7.09 -7.97 7.81
CA GLU A 39 6.44 -9.27 7.94
C GLU A 39 4.92 -9.16 8.08
N GLU A 40 4.44 -8.18 8.84
CA GLU A 40 3.00 -7.90 8.99
C GLU A 40 2.39 -7.41 7.69
N ALA A 41 3.06 -6.48 6.99
CA ALA A 41 2.61 -6.02 5.70
C ALA A 41 2.51 -7.18 4.70
N TYR A 42 3.50 -8.07 4.67
CA TYR A 42 3.46 -9.25 3.80
C TYR A 42 2.35 -10.23 4.18
N ALA A 43 2.15 -10.44 5.48
CA ALA A 43 1.07 -11.30 5.99
C ALA A 43 -0.29 -10.74 5.60
N LEU A 44 -0.55 -9.45 5.83
CA LEU A 44 -1.81 -8.78 5.46
C LEU A 44 -2.09 -8.88 3.96
N LEU A 45 -1.08 -8.64 3.13
CA LEU A 45 -1.19 -8.80 1.69
C LEU A 45 -1.47 -10.24 1.27
N ASN A 46 -0.82 -11.21 1.92
CA ASN A 46 -0.97 -12.63 1.60
C ASN A 46 -2.30 -13.21 2.12
N GLU A 47 -2.83 -12.70 3.23
CA GLU A 47 -4.15 -13.03 3.78
C GLU A 47 -5.29 -12.40 2.97
N SER A 48 -5.02 -11.30 2.27
CA SER A 48 -6.01 -10.68 1.40
C SER A 48 -6.23 -11.51 0.13
N ASP A 49 -7.43 -12.08 0.00
CA ASP A 49 -7.88 -12.81 -1.19
C ASP A 49 -7.72 -12.00 -2.48
N THR A 50 -7.89 -10.67 -2.41
CA THR A 50 -7.76 -9.76 -3.55
C THR A 50 -6.33 -9.68 -4.08
N PHE A 51 -5.33 -9.62 -3.19
CA PHE A 51 -3.93 -9.48 -3.58
C PHE A 51 -3.28 -10.84 -3.88
N SER A 52 -3.55 -11.83 -3.04
CA SER A 52 -2.90 -13.16 -3.07
C SER A 52 -3.28 -14.00 -4.30
N ALA A 53 -4.47 -13.78 -4.88
CA ALA A 53 -4.97 -14.57 -6.01
C ALA A 53 -4.27 -14.25 -7.35
N GLU A 54 -3.82 -13.01 -7.55
CA GLU A 54 -3.24 -12.57 -8.84
C GLU A 54 -1.77 -12.13 -8.72
N HIS A 55 -1.27 -11.85 -7.52
CA HIS A 55 0.05 -11.26 -7.30
C HIS A 55 0.90 -12.11 -6.36
N SER A 56 1.88 -12.82 -6.92
CA SER A 56 2.75 -13.73 -6.15
C SER A 56 3.82 -13.04 -5.29
N ASP A 57 3.91 -11.71 -5.29
CA ASP A 57 5.06 -11.02 -4.68
C ASP A 57 4.65 -9.80 -3.83
N SER A 58 4.24 -10.08 -2.59
CA SER A 58 3.96 -9.08 -1.55
C SER A 58 5.18 -8.21 -1.26
N GLU A 59 6.38 -8.79 -1.27
CA GLU A 59 7.63 -8.05 -1.08
C GLU A 59 7.81 -6.99 -2.17
N TYR A 60 7.58 -7.37 -3.42
CA TYR A 60 7.70 -6.46 -4.55
C TYR A 60 6.66 -5.32 -4.49
N ALA A 61 5.41 -5.61 -4.09
CA ALA A 61 4.41 -4.56 -3.84
C ALA A 61 4.90 -3.53 -2.82
N VAL A 62 5.31 -3.99 -1.63
CA VAL A 62 5.75 -3.11 -0.55
C VAL A 62 6.98 -2.28 -0.97
N LYS A 63 7.98 -2.92 -1.59
CA LYS A 63 9.16 -2.19 -2.13
C LYS A 63 8.78 -1.17 -3.18
N ARG A 64 7.78 -1.47 -4.01
CA ARG A 64 7.30 -0.52 -5.03
C ARG A 64 6.61 0.67 -4.40
N LEU A 65 5.80 0.45 -3.36
CA LEU A 65 5.15 1.51 -2.59
C LEU A 65 6.15 2.41 -1.88
N LEU A 66 7.18 1.82 -1.25
CA LEU A 66 8.31 2.56 -0.67
C LEU A 66 9.04 3.41 -1.71
N ASN A 67 9.41 2.80 -2.85
CA ASN A 67 10.15 3.49 -3.91
C ASN A 67 9.37 4.66 -4.52
N ARG A 68 8.03 4.61 -4.45
CA ARG A 68 7.13 5.62 -5.00
C ARG A 68 6.68 6.66 -3.97
N GLY A 69 7.03 6.49 -2.69
CA GLY A 69 6.66 7.40 -1.60
C GLY A 69 5.21 7.25 -1.12
N TYR A 70 4.62 6.07 -1.31
CA TYR A 70 3.32 5.71 -0.71
C TYR A 70 3.50 5.18 0.70
N LEU A 71 4.58 4.42 0.92
CA LEU A 71 5.05 4.00 2.23
C LEU A 71 6.40 4.65 2.51
N TYR A 72 6.73 4.81 3.77
CA TYR A 72 8.07 5.14 4.22
C TYR A 72 8.50 4.21 5.34
N GLU A 73 9.78 3.89 5.39
CA GLU A 73 10.37 3.18 6.51
C GLU A 73 10.78 4.20 7.58
N ALA A 74 10.31 4.00 8.81
CA ALA A 74 10.72 4.75 9.98
C ALA A 74 11.02 3.76 11.11
N ASP A 75 12.23 3.82 11.67
CA ASP A 75 12.67 2.94 12.76
C ASP A 75 12.64 1.43 12.42
N GLY A 76 12.69 1.07 11.14
CA GLY A 76 12.57 -0.33 10.67
C GLY A 76 11.13 -0.80 10.50
N THR A 77 10.15 0.06 10.75
CA THR A 77 8.72 -0.17 10.53
C THR A 77 8.23 0.61 9.30
N LEU A 78 7.25 0.05 8.60
CA LEU A 78 6.58 0.67 7.47
C LEU A 78 5.43 1.54 7.96
N ARG A 79 5.40 2.79 7.51
CA ARG A 79 4.32 3.73 7.79
C ARG A 79 3.69 4.22 6.51
N ILE A 80 2.39 4.44 6.56
CA ILE A 80 1.61 4.93 5.44
C ILE A 80 1.87 6.43 5.31
N THR A 81 2.24 6.87 4.11
CA THR A 81 2.38 8.30 3.86
C THR A 81 0.99 8.89 3.73
N GLU A 82 0.54 9.60 4.76
CA GLU A 82 -0.70 10.35 4.69
C GLU A 82 -0.60 11.35 3.54
N THR A 83 -1.36 11.11 2.47
CA THR A 83 -1.52 12.10 1.42
C THR A 83 -2.63 13.01 1.92
N THR A 84 -2.25 14.01 2.72
CA THR A 84 -3.13 15.16 2.99
C THR A 84 -3.39 15.86 1.65
N PHE A 85 -4.40 15.38 0.92
CA PHE A 85 -5.09 16.19 -0.07
C PHE A 85 -6.03 17.09 0.71
N ASP A 86 -5.55 18.31 0.99
CA ASP A 86 -6.41 19.46 1.32
C ASP A 86 -7.26 19.84 0.10
#